data_AF-A0A2S3YBZ5-F1
#
_entry.id   AF-A0A2S3YBZ5-F1
#
_cell.length_a   1.000
_cell.length_b   1.000
_cell.length_c   1.000
_cell.angle_alpha   90.00
_cell.angle_beta   90.00
_cell.angle_gamma   90.00
#
_symmetry.space_group_name_H-M   'P 1'
#
loop_
_entity.id
_entity.type
_entity.pdbx_description
1 polymer ?
#
loop_
_entity_poly.entity_id
_entity_poly.type
_entity_poly.pdbx_seq_one_letter_code
_entity_poly.pdbx_strand_id
1 'polypeptide(L)'
;MHASAGQLTHAEIRRVWPRDGHIRILGTVLVDGVPDEAPVDNPWTLRLTSRERPEVPLPTGVKRLKDRLVRTVSRTSPPTRRRLHFPAVSNGADFEAVVAVRDVAVWDALPREHWDVDVIAVRNGKRLVRRVGGHLDDMPGKKQIVKYPEQYHAGVAVLPYFTDGDDLSIRCARRDNGNGGAA
;
A
#
# COMPACT_ATOMS: atom_id res chain seq x y z
N MET A 1 -19.70 32.06 15.78
CA MET A 1 -18.72 31.54 14.82
C MET A 1 -18.56 30.06 15.08
N HIS A 2 -19.34 29.22 14.38
CA HIS A 2 -19.23 27.76 14.51
C HIS A 2 -18.01 27.30 13.72
N ALA A 3 -17.05 26.66 14.40
CA ALA A 3 -16.02 25.89 13.73
C ALA A 3 -16.71 24.77 12.94
N SER A 4 -16.64 24.81 11.62
CA SER A 4 -17.04 23.69 10.77
C SER A 4 -16.18 22.49 11.18
N ALA A 5 -16.80 21.47 11.77
CA ALA A 5 -16.16 20.17 11.90
C ALA A 5 -15.67 19.78 10.50
N GLY A 6 -14.35 19.62 10.34
CA GLY A 6 -13.78 19.31 9.04
C GLY A 6 -14.38 18.01 8.53
N GLN A 7 -14.91 18.04 7.31
CA GLN A 7 -15.46 16.88 6.61
C GLN A 7 -14.47 15.71 6.67
N LEU A 8 -14.82 14.65 7.38
CA LEU A 8 -13.98 13.46 7.53
C LEU A 8 -14.19 12.60 6.28
N THR A 9 -13.16 12.50 5.44
CA THR A 9 -13.22 11.68 4.23
C THR A 9 -12.13 10.62 4.26
N HIS A 10 -12.52 9.35 4.26
CA HIS A 10 -11.60 8.21 4.28
C HIS A 10 -12.15 7.06 3.41
N ALA A 11 -11.31 6.05 3.17
CA ALA A 11 -11.70 4.87 2.42
C ALA A 11 -11.70 3.66 3.35
N GLU A 12 -12.88 3.11 3.60
CA GLU A 12 -13.08 1.97 4.49
C GLU A 12 -12.78 0.65 3.79
N ILE A 13 -12.20 -0.29 4.52
CA ILE A 13 -11.85 -1.61 3.99
C ILE A 13 -12.93 -2.61 4.33
N ARG A 14 -13.66 -3.08 3.32
CA ARG A 14 -14.62 -4.16 3.49
C ARG A 14 -13.96 -5.53 3.51
N ARG A 15 -12.88 -5.71 2.74
CA ARG A 15 -12.17 -6.98 2.70
C ARG A 15 -10.77 -6.88 2.11
N VAL A 16 -9.88 -7.76 2.58
CA VAL A 16 -8.55 -7.98 2.01
C VAL A 16 -8.34 -9.48 1.83
N TRP A 17 -7.93 -9.88 0.63
CA TRP A 17 -7.62 -11.27 0.28
C TRP A 17 -6.22 -11.38 -0.32
N PRO A 18 -5.21 -11.74 0.50
CA PRO A 18 -3.89 -12.08 0.03
C PRO A 18 -3.83 -13.57 -0.32
N ARG A 19 -3.95 -13.91 -1.61
CA ARG A 19 -3.91 -15.28 -2.10
C ARG A 19 -3.41 -15.32 -3.55
N ASP A 20 -2.85 -16.45 -3.96
CA ASP A 20 -2.54 -16.78 -5.36
C ASP A 20 -1.65 -15.73 -6.06
N GLY A 21 -0.69 -15.16 -5.32
CA GLY A 21 0.24 -14.14 -5.84
C GLY A 21 -0.38 -12.75 -5.98
N HIS A 22 -1.58 -12.53 -5.43
CA HIS A 22 -2.31 -11.27 -5.50
C HIS A 22 -2.79 -10.84 -4.12
N ILE A 23 -3.01 -9.54 -3.97
CA ILE A 23 -3.66 -8.93 -2.82
C ILE A 23 -4.84 -8.16 -3.38
N ARG A 24 -6.04 -8.72 -3.21
CA ARG A 24 -7.29 -8.08 -3.59
C ARG A 24 -7.82 -7.26 -2.41
N ILE A 25 -8.10 -5.99 -2.65
CA ILE A 25 -8.56 -5.02 -1.65
C ILE A 25 -9.91 -4.48 -2.10
N LEU A 26 -10.93 -4.65 -1.26
CA LEU A 26 -12.27 -4.10 -1.48
C LEU A 26 -12.57 -3.09 -0.40
N GLY A 27 -13.18 -1.98 -0.80
CA GLY A 27 -13.54 -0.93 0.13
C GLY A 27 -14.61 0.02 -0.41
N THR A 28 -14.94 1.01 0.42
CA THR A 28 -15.93 2.05 0.12
C THR A 28 -15.36 3.39 0.54
N VAL A 29 -15.46 4.42 -0.29
CA VAL A 29 -15.09 5.78 0.13
C VAL A 29 -16.28 6.42 0.83
N LEU A 30 -16.02 6.96 2.03
CA LEU A 30 -17.01 7.66 2.83
C LEU A 30 -16.68 9.14 2.95
N VAL A 31 -17.72 9.95 2.96
CA VAL A 31 -17.75 11.37 3.33
C VAL A 31 -18.66 11.50 4.54
N ASP A 32 -18.11 11.91 5.68
CA ASP A 32 -18.86 12.07 6.94
C ASP A 32 -19.67 10.80 7.31
N GLY A 33 -19.09 9.63 7.05
CA GLY A 33 -19.71 8.32 7.32
C GLY A 33 -20.71 7.83 6.25
N VAL A 34 -20.93 8.59 5.18
CA VAL A 34 -21.86 8.24 4.10
C VAL A 34 -21.08 7.88 2.82
N PRO A 35 -21.48 6.83 2.08
CA PRO A 35 -20.86 6.49 0.79
C PRO A 35 -20.79 7.69 -0.17
N ASP A 36 -19.58 7.96 -0.69
CA ASP A 36 -19.33 9.03 -1.66
C ASP A 36 -19.65 8.56 -3.08
N GLU A 37 -20.93 8.62 -3.45
CA GLU A 37 -21.41 8.19 -4.78
C GLU A 37 -21.18 9.24 -5.88
N ALA A 38 -20.62 10.41 -5.55
CA ALA A 38 -20.47 11.47 -6.51
C ALA A 38 -19.49 11.06 -7.64
N PRO A 39 -19.82 11.37 -8.91
CA PRO A 39 -19.03 10.94 -10.04
C PRO A 39 -17.61 11.51 -9.99
N VAL A 40 -16.70 10.83 -10.70
CA VAL A 40 -15.29 11.18 -10.80
C VAL A 40 -14.91 11.32 -12.26
N ASP A 41 -13.91 12.15 -12.52
CA ASP A 41 -13.45 12.48 -13.87
C ASP A 41 -12.67 11.32 -14.51
N ASN A 42 -12.04 10.48 -13.67
CA ASN A 42 -11.16 9.38 -14.08
C ASN A 42 -11.40 8.14 -13.21
N PRO A 43 -11.06 6.93 -13.73
CA PRO A 43 -11.04 5.72 -12.93
C PRO A 43 -10.21 5.87 -11.67
N TRP A 44 -10.64 5.19 -10.62
CA TRP A 44 -9.96 5.23 -9.34
C TRP A 44 -8.59 4.55 -9.46
N THR A 45 -7.65 5.00 -8.63
CA THR A 45 -6.30 4.44 -8.57
C THR A 45 -5.95 4.12 -7.14
N LEU A 46 -5.53 2.87 -6.89
CA LEU A 46 -4.87 2.51 -5.65
C LEU A 46 -3.41 2.97 -5.73
N ARG A 47 -2.97 3.79 -4.77
CA ARG A 47 -1.58 4.21 -4.65
C ARG A 47 -0.94 3.56 -3.44
N LEU A 48 0.22 2.95 -3.65
CA LEU A 48 1.12 2.54 -2.59
C LEU A 48 2.26 3.54 -2.47
N THR A 49 2.48 4.09 -1.27
CA THR A 49 3.57 5.01 -0.98
C THR A 49 4.56 4.37 -0.01
N SER A 50 5.82 4.28 -0.40
CA SER A 50 6.87 3.77 0.46
C SER A 50 7.19 4.77 1.58
N ARG A 51 7.32 4.26 2.81
CA ARG A 51 7.75 5.03 3.99
C ARG A 51 9.26 5.23 4.02
N GLU A 52 10.02 4.25 3.54
CA GLU A 52 11.48 4.25 3.66
C GLU A 52 12.20 4.94 2.50
N ARG A 53 11.56 5.11 1.34
CA ARG A 53 12.18 5.76 0.18
C ARG A 53 12.01 7.28 0.23
N PRO A 54 13.09 8.04 -0.01
CA PRO A 54 13.02 9.50 -0.04
C PRO A 54 12.23 10.02 -1.25
N GLU A 55 11.59 11.19 -1.11
CA GLU A 55 10.84 11.86 -2.17
C GLU A 55 11.71 12.35 -3.32
N VAL A 56 12.93 12.77 -3.01
CA VAL A 56 13.91 13.30 -3.95
C VAL A 56 15.10 12.33 -3.99
N PRO A 57 15.61 11.93 -5.18
CA PRO A 57 16.87 11.22 -5.26
C PRO A 57 17.98 12.12 -4.70
N LEU A 58 18.58 11.74 -3.57
CA LEU A 58 19.62 12.54 -2.92
C LEU A 58 20.75 12.90 -3.92
N PRO A 59 21.31 14.12 -3.86
CA PRO A 59 22.47 14.50 -4.64
C PRO A 59 23.62 13.49 -4.45
N THR A 60 24.28 13.19 -5.56
CA THR A 60 25.30 12.15 -5.79
C THR A 60 26.52 12.17 -4.86
N GLY A 61 26.70 13.20 -4.03
CA GLY A 61 27.84 13.34 -3.11
C GLY A 61 27.84 12.35 -1.94
N VAL A 62 26.65 11.97 -1.42
CA VAL A 62 26.52 11.05 -0.27
C VAL A 62 26.40 9.58 -0.72
N LYS A 63 26.26 9.33 -2.03
CA LYS A 63 26.12 7.99 -2.63
C LYS A 63 27.38 7.13 -2.48
N ARG A 64 28.58 7.74 -2.56
CA ARG A 64 29.84 6.99 -2.70
C ARG A 64 30.19 6.08 -1.52
N LEU A 65 29.68 6.34 -0.31
CA LEU A 65 29.96 5.50 0.85
C LEU A 65 28.95 4.36 1.03
N LYS A 66 27.67 4.57 0.68
CA LYS A 66 26.63 3.53 0.80
C LYS A 66 26.64 2.55 -0.37
N ASP A 67 27.02 2.99 -1.58
CA ASP A 67 27.04 2.15 -2.78
C ASP A 67 28.10 1.01 -2.73
N ARG A 68 29.06 1.06 -1.80
CA ARG A 68 30.07 -0.01 -1.63
C ARG A 68 29.52 -1.25 -0.91
N LEU A 69 28.36 -1.15 -0.24
CA LEU A 69 27.74 -2.25 0.52
C LEU A 69 26.54 -2.90 -0.17
N VAL A 70 25.99 -2.32 -1.25
CA VAL A 70 24.76 -2.80 -1.93
C VAL A 70 25.08 -3.59 -3.22
N ARG A 71 26.36 -3.71 -3.59
CA ARG A 71 26.82 -4.09 -4.94
C ARG A 71 26.85 -5.59 -5.25
N THR A 72 26.01 -6.39 -4.62
CA THR A 72 25.90 -7.84 -4.91
C THR A 72 24.50 -8.28 -5.36
N VAL A 73 23.64 -7.33 -5.73
CA VAL A 73 22.22 -7.59 -6.01
C VAL A 73 21.86 -6.96 -7.37
N SER A 74 21.77 -7.81 -8.39
CA SER A 74 21.30 -7.63 -9.78
C SER A 74 21.35 -6.22 -10.41
N ARG A 75 22.32 -5.99 -11.32
CA ARG A 75 22.60 -4.69 -11.98
C ARG A 75 21.62 -4.26 -13.08
N THR A 76 20.57 -5.02 -13.39
CA THR A 76 19.77 -4.80 -14.62
C THR A 76 18.35 -4.29 -14.39
N SER A 77 17.82 -4.29 -13.16
CA SER A 77 16.47 -3.79 -12.89
C SER A 77 16.49 -2.32 -12.45
N PRO A 78 15.62 -1.46 -13.01
CA PRO A 78 15.47 -0.09 -12.52
C PRO A 78 15.01 -0.11 -11.06
N PRO A 79 15.46 0.85 -10.23
CA PRO A 79 15.08 0.88 -8.84
C PRO A 79 13.57 1.07 -8.68
N THR A 80 12.95 0.37 -7.74
CA THR A 80 11.52 0.50 -7.45
C THR A 80 11.21 1.94 -7.05
N ARG A 81 10.15 2.50 -7.62
CA ARG A 81 9.73 3.89 -7.34
C ARG A 81 9.15 4.00 -5.93
N ARG A 82 9.26 5.18 -5.29
CA ARG A 82 8.58 5.45 -4.00
C ARG A 82 7.06 5.30 -4.07
N ARG A 83 6.46 5.48 -5.25
CA ARG A 83 5.00 5.38 -5.45
C ARG A 83 4.70 4.38 -6.53
N LEU A 84 3.85 3.40 -6.20
CA LEU A 84 3.28 2.44 -7.14
C LEU A 84 1.79 2.76 -7.31
N HIS A 85 1.26 2.54 -8.50
CA HIS A 85 -0.13 2.84 -8.83
C HIS A 85 -0.75 1.63 -9.51
N PHE A 86 -1.92 1.24 -9.04
CA PHE A 86 -2.70 0.13 -9.56
C PHE A 86 -4.10 0.63 -9.91
N PRO A 87 -4.69 0.18 -11.03
CA PRO A 87 -6.08 0.52 -11.33
C PRO A 87 -7.00 0.00 -10.22
N ALA A 88 -8.03 0.78 -9.90
CA ALA A 88 -9.13 0.35 -9.05
C ALA A 88 -10.43 0.45 -9.86
N VAL A 89 -11.14 -0.67 -9.97
CA VAL A 89 -12.48 -0.69 -10.56
C VAL A 89 -13.44 -0.14 -9.52
N SER A 90 -14.33 0.78 -9.91
CA SER A 90 -15.28 1.42 -9.01
C SER A 90 -16.72 1.17 -9.44
N ASN A 91 -17.61 1.02 -8.46
CA ASN A 91 -19.06 1.02 -8.65
C ASN A 91 -19.69 1.94 -7.60
N GLY A 92 -20.07 3.16 -8.01
CA GLY A 92 -20.45 4.21 -7.05
C GLY A 92 -19.29 4.52 -6.10
N ALA A 93 -19.55 4.41 -4.81
CA ALA A 93 -18.55 4.62 -3.75
C ALA A 93 -17.64 3.40 -3.49
N ASP A 94 -18.01 2.22 -4.01
CA ASP A 94 -17.26 0.99 -3.80
C ASP A 94 -16.08 0.89 -4.78
N PHE A 95 -14.99 0.30 -4.33
CA PHE A 95 -13.83 0.02 -5.16
C PHE A 95 -13.26 -1.38 -4.94
N GLU A 96 -12.67 -1.92 -6.01
CA GLU A 96 -11.83 -3.11 -6.00
C GLU A 96 -10.48 -2.78 -6.64
N ALA A 97 -9.39 -3.08 -5.93
CA ALA A 97 -8.04 -3.00 -6.45
C ALA A 97 -7.32 -4.34 -6.28
N VAL A 98 -6.51 -4.70 -7.28
CA VAL A 98 -5.68 -5.91 -7.24
C VAL A 98 -4.21 -5.51 -7.35
N VAL A 99 -3.43 -5.90 -6.34
CA VAL A 99 -1.99 -5.70 -6.29
C VAL A 99 -1.30 -7.04 -6.49
N ALA A 100 -0.52 -7.19 -7.56
CA ALA A 100 0.29 -8.40 -7.73
C ALA A 100 1.48 -8.37 -6.75
N VAL A 101 1.71 -9.49 -6.06
CA VAL A 101 2.80 -9.62 -5.07
C VAL A 101 4.15 -9.32 -5.70
N ARG A 102 4.37 -9.71 -6.96
CA ARG A 102 5.60 -9.45 -7.70
C ARG A 102 5.92 -7.97 -7.90
N ASP A 103 4.89 -7.11 -7.99
CA ASP A 103 5.05 -5.69 -8.28
C ASP A 103 5.42 -4.90 -7.02
N VAL A 104 5.08 -5.44 -5.84
CA VAL A 104 5.42 -4.87 -4.52
C VAL A 104 6.59 -5.58 -3.84
N ALA A 105 6.96 -6.78 -4.29
CA ALA A 105 8.08 -7.55 -3.76
C ALA A 105 9.42 -6.90 -4.12
N VAL A 106 9.78 -5.90 -3.32
CA VAL A 106 10.98 -5.10 -3.49
C VAL A 106 12.23 -5.93 -3.20
N TRP A 107 12.94 -6.34 -4.26
CA TRP A 107 14.22 -7.02 -4.12
C TRP A 107 15.42 -6.07 -4.08
N ASP A 108 15.26 -4.78 -4.39
CA ASP A 108 16.39 -3.90 -4.71
C ASP A 108 16.89 -3.01 -3.55
N ALA A 109 16.05 -2.64 -2.57
CA ALA A 109 16.41 -1.46 -1.79
C ALA A 109 16.62 -1.63 -0.28
N LEU A 110 15.92 -2.47 0.47
CA LEU A 110 16.01 -2.42 1.94
C LEU A 110 15.73 -3.80 2.58
N PRO A 111 16.24 -4.06 3.81
CA PRO A 111 15.87 -5.26 4.57
C PRO A 111 14.35 -5.36 4.80
N ARG A 112 13.67 -4.21 4.89
CA ARG A 112 12.23 -4.06 5.04
C ARG A 112 11.74 -2.79 4.34
N GLU A 113 10.51 -2.84 3.85
CA GLU A 113 9.80 -1.75 3.17
C GLU A 113 8.34 -1.76 3.59
N HIS A 114 7.76 -0.61 3.89
CA HIS A 114 6.35 -0.45 4.22
C HIS A 114 5.66 0.45 3.20
N TRP A 115 4.58 -0.07 2.64
CA TRP A 115 3.75 0.60 1.68
C TRP A 115 2.44 1.05 2.31
N ASP A 116 2.30 2.36 2.38
CA ASP A 116 1.10 3.06 2.76
C ASP A 116 0.07 3.02 1.63
N VAL A 117 -1.16 2.57 1.93
CA VAL A 117 -2.22 2.40 0.94
C VAL A 117 -3.16 3.60 0.94
N ASP A 118 -3.32 4.22 -0.22
CA ASP A 118 -4.32 5.26 -0.49
C ASP A 118 -5.16 4.89 -1.70
N VAL A 119 -6.40 5.37 -1.77
CA VAL A 119 -7.19 5.42 -2.99
C VAL A 119 -7.29 6.85 -3.49
N ILE A 120 -7.22 7.01 -4.80
CA ILE A 120 -7.13 8.30 -5.47
C ILE A 120 -8.19 8.40 -6.54
N ALA A 121 -8.92 9.50 -6.52
CA ALA A 121 -9.84 9.90 -7.57
C ALA A 121 -9.57 11.36 -7.97
N VAL A 122 -10.08 11.76 -9.12
CA VAL A 122 -10.12 13.16 -9.55
C VAL A 122 -11.58 13.53 -9.72
N ARG A 123 -12.02 14.64 -9.12
CA ARG A 123 -13.39 15.15 -9.25
C ARG A 123 -13.32 16.65 -9.51
N ASN A 124 -13.91 17.11 -10.61
CA ASN A 124 -13.88 18.51 -11.02
C ASN A 124 -12.44 19.06 -11.05
N GLY A 125 -11.48 18.28 -11.57
CA GLY A 125 -10.05 18.61 -11.61
C GLY A 125 -9.32 18.58 -10.26
N LYS A 126 -10.03 18.33 -9.15
CA LYS A 126 -9.42 18.22 -7.81
C LYS A 126 -9.04 16.78 -7.52
N ARG A 127 -7.77 16.56 -7.17
CA ARG A 127 -7.29 15.25 -6.70
C ARG A 127 -7.79 14.98 -5.28
N LEU A 128 -8.52 13.88 -5.12
CA LEU A 128 -8.95 13.34 -3.84
C LEU A 128 -8.00 12.20 -3.48
N VAL A 129 -7.33 12.30 -2.35
CA VAL A 129 -6.47 11.23 -1.80
C VAL A 129 -7.11 10.79 -0.50
N ARG A 130 -7.40 9.50 -0.37
CA ARG A 130 -8.04 8.93 0.81
C ARG A 130 -7.20 7.79 1.33
N ARG A 131 -6.84 7.89 2.60
CA ARG A 131 -6.17 6.83 3.33
C ARG A 131 -7.09 5.62 3.40
N VAL A 132 -6.57 4.44 3.05
CA VAL A 132 -7.33 3.18 3.13
C VAL A 132 -7.14 2.62 4.54
N GLY A 133 -8.20 2.71 5.34
CA GLY A 133 -8.19 2.43 6.79
C GLY A 133 -9.61 2.28 7.32
N GLY A 134 -9.77 1.75 8.53
CA GLY A 134 -10.98 1.07 9.07
C GLY A 134 -12.35 1.47 8.48
N HIS A 135 -13.24 0.53 8.13
CA HIS A 135 -13.86 -0.40 9.08
C HIS A 135 -13.96 -1.87 8.61
N LEU A 136 -13.52 -2.82 9.46
CA LEU A 136 -13.64 -4.28 9.29
C LEU A 136 -14.34 -4.88 10.54
N ASP A 137 -15.53 -4.36 10.88
CA ASP A 137 -16.38 -4.66 12.06
C ASP A 137 -16.23 -3.73 13.30
N ASP A 138 -15.81 -2.47 13.14
CA ASP A 138 -15.66 -1.43 14.20
C ASP A 138 -14.72 -1.79 15.34
N MET A 139 -14.05 -2.93 15.19
CA MET A 139 -13.14 -3.46 16.17
C MET A 139 -11.90 -2.55 16.26
N PRO A 140 -11.63 -1.95 17.44
CA PRO A 140 -10.42 -1.18 17.64
C PRO A 140 -9.20 -2.12 17.74
N GLY A 141 -8.01 -1.61 17.40
CA GLY A 141 -6.76 -2.36 17.55
C GLY A 141 -6.60 -3.49 16.53
N LYS A 142 -7.05 -3.28 15.29
CA LYS A 142 -7.12 -4.32 14.25
C LYS A 142 -5.78 -5.00 13.99
N LYS A 143 -4.67 -4.29 14.18
CA LYS A 143 -3.30 -4.82 14.08
C LYS A 143 -3.06 -6.07 14.94
N GLN A 144 -3.65 -6.13 16.13
CA GLN A 144 -3.44 -7.26 17.05
C GLN A 144 -4.34 -8.45 16.71
N ILE A 145 -5.51 -8.18 16.13
CA ILE A 145 -6.59 -9.17 15.96
C ILE A 145 -6.62 -9.74 14.54
N VAL A 146 -6.47 -8.90 13.52
CA VAL A 146 -6.51 -9.31 12.12
C VAL A 146 -5.11 -9.73 11.67
N LYS A 147 -4.98 -11.00 11.28
CA LYS A 147 -3.76 -11.55 10.69
C LYS A 147 -4.04 -12.00 9.27
N TYR A 148 -3.22 -11.53 8.33
CA TYR A 148 -3.23 -11.99 6.95
C TYR A 148 -2.09 -12.99 6.72
N PRO A 149 -2.26 -13.98 5.84
CA PRO A 149 -1.15 -14.84 5.42
C PRO A 149 -0.07 -14.02 4.70
N GLU A 150 1.20 -14.34 4.98
CA GLU A 150 2.33 -13.84 4.19
C GLU A 150 2.35 -14.54 2.82
N GLN A 151 2.68 -13.79 1.77
CA GLN A 151 2.95 -14.32 0.43
C GLN A 151 4.40 -14.05 0.04
N TYR A 152 4.94 -14.80 -0.91
CA TYR A 152 6.36 -14.75 -1.26
C TYR A 152 6.55 -14.52 -2.76
N HIS A 153 7.54 -13.69 -3.10
CA HIS A 153 8.04 -13.58 -4.46
C HIS A 153 9.53 -13.29 -4.44
N ALA A 154 10.33 -14.07 -5.16
CA ALA A 154 11.78 -13.91 -5.25
C ALA A 154 12.51 -13.77 -3.89
N GLY A 155 12.08 -14.50 -2.85
CA GLY A 155 12.69 -14.41 -1.50
C GLY A 155 12.28 -13.17 -0.69
N VAL A 156 11.30 -12.40 -1.16
CA VAL A 156 10.68 -11.30 -0.41
C VAL A 156 9.31 -11.76 0.09
N ALA A 157 9.13 -11.71 1.40
CA ALA A 157 7.84 -11.89 2.05
C ALA A 157 7.03 -10.59 1.94
N VAL A 158 5.76 -10.70 1.59
CA VAL A 158 4.80 -9.60 1.42
C VAL A 158 3.59 -9.88 2.30
N LEU A 159 3.28 -8.93 3.18
CA LEU A 159 2.24 -9.07 4.21
C LEU A 159 1.37 -7.82 4.30
N PRO A 160 0.08 -7.90 3.96
CA PRO A 160 -0.90 -6.90 4.39
C PRO A 160 -1.01 -6.89 5.91
N TYR A 161 -1.13 -5.71 6.51
CA TYR A 161 -1.36 -5.56 7.94
C TYR A 161 -2.03 -4.22 8.25
N PHE A 162 -2.72 -4.17 9.38
CA PHE A 162 -3.24 -2.92 9.93
C PHE A 162 -2.16 -2.24 10.78
N THR A 163 -2.05 -0.92 10.64
CA THR A 163 -1.17 -0.08 11.46
C THR A 163 -1.81 0.20 12.82
N ASP A 164 -1.10 0.88 13.73
CA ASP A 164 -1.67 1.28 15.02
C ASP A 164 -2.80 2.33 14.87
N GLY A 165 -2.86 3.02 13.73
CA GLY A 165 -3.95 3.93 13.36
C GLY A 165 -5.08 3.25 12.59
N ASP A 166 -5.14 1.90 12.57
CA ASP A 166 -6.12 1.11 11.82
C ASP A 166 -6.14 1.36 10.29
N ASP A 167 -5.07 1.93 9.75
CA ASP A 167 -4.84 1.99 8.30
C ASP A 167 -4.26 0.68 7.78
N LEU A 168 -4.65 0.28 6.57
CA LEU A 168 -4.00 -0.81 5.86
C LEU A 168 -2.66 -0.37 5.30
N SER A 169 -1.68 -1.25 5.45
CA SER A 169 -0.36 -1.13 4.84
C SER A 169 0.13 -2.49 4.38
N ILE A 170 1.14 -2.50 3.50
CA ILE A 170 1.78 -3.73 3.04
C ILE A 170 3.23 -3.69 3.46
N ARG A 171 3.65 -4.67 4.27
CA ARG A 171 5.05 -4.88 4.65
C ARG A 171 5.71 -5.82 3.65
N CYS A 172 6.87 -5.43 3.14
CA CYS A 172 7.77 -6.29 2.40
C CYS A 172 9.04 -6.49 3.23
N ALA A 173 9.51 -7.73 3.34
CA ALA A 173 10.74 -8.05 4.06
C ALA A 173 11.53 -9.10 3.30
N ARG A 174 12.84 -8.87 3.12
CA ARG A 174 13.72 -9.91 2.59
C ARG A 174 13.78 -11.03 3.63
N ARG A 175 13.64 -12.26 3.16
CA ARG A 175 13.95 -13.44 3.94
C ARG A 175 15.13 -14.10 3.24
N ASP A 176 16.24 -14.24 3.95
CA ASP A 176 17.30 -15.12 3.46
C ASP A 176 16.67 -16.50 3.35
N ASN A 177 16.89 -17.17 2.21
CA ASN A 177 16.55 -18.58 2.05
C ASN A 177 17.49 -19.41 2.95
N GLY A 178 17.30 -19.33 4.27
CA GLY A 178 17.96 -20.16 5.26
C GLY A 178 16.99 -21.26 5.70
N ASN A 179 17.26 -22.49 5.26
CA ASN A 179 16.44 -23.71 5.32
C ASN A 179 15.23 -23.73 4.38
N GLY A 180 15.15 -24.60 3.37
CA GLY A 180 15.45 -26.02 3.47
C GLY A 180 14.12 -26.75 3.69
N GLY A 181 13.36 -26.93 2.61
CA GLY A 181 12.35 -27.97 2.60
C GLY A 181 13.08 -29.30 2.81
N ALA A 182 12.92 -29.86 4.01
CA ALA A 182 13.20 -31.27 4.23
C ALA A 182 12.13 -32.08 3.49
N ALA A 183 12.61 -33.16 2.89
CA ALA A 183 11.88 -34.17 2.15
C ALA A 183 10.72 -34.80 2.93
#